data_AF-A0AAP5UX66-F1
#
_entry.id   AF-A0AAP5UX66-F1
#
_cell.length_a   1.000
_cell.length_b   1.000
_cell.length_c   1.000
_cell.angle_alpha   90.00
_cell.angle_beta   90.00
_cell.angle_gamma   90.00
#
_symmetry.space_group_name_H-M   'P 1'
#
loop_
_entity.id
_entity.type
_entity.pdbx_description
1 polymer ?
#
loop_
_entity_poly.entity_id
_entity_poly.type
_entity_poly.pdbx_seq_one_letter_code
_entity_poly.pdbx_strand_id
1 'polypeptide(L)'
;MASATRIAELEGYVNDWRNWRADAVAKRDSTLQLIERAKGSGDKALEDVLQPQADRFDEAARQLGKCTTYMESRLDRAKAGEDV
;
A
#
# COMPACT_ATOMS: atom_id res chain seq x y z
N MET A 1 -7.01 -28.88 13.33
CA MET A 1 -6.22 -27.76 13.89
C MET A 1 -5.44 -26.95 12.84
N ALA A 2 -5.10 -27.49 11.67
CA ALA A 2 -4.39 -26.75 10.61
C ALA A 2 -5.11 -25.49 10.09
N SER A 3 -6.44 -25.44 10.12
CA SER A 3 -7.20 -24.26 9.63
C SER A 3 -7.04 -23.03 10.51
N ALA A 4 -6.96 -23.18 11.85
CA ALA A 4 -6.82 -22.05 12.76
C ALA A 4 -5.45 -21.38 12.63
N THR A 5 -4.37 -22.18 12.51
CA THR A 5 -3.02 -21.68 12.26
C THR A 5 -2.96 -20.95 10.91
N ARG A 6 -3.57 -21.53 9.87
CA ARG A 6 -3.59 -20.94 8.52
C ARG A 6 -4.36 -19.61 8.46
N ILE A 7 -5.49 -19.51 9.15
CA ILE A 7 -6.26 -18.26 9.26
C ILE A 7 -5.43 -17.18 9.97
N ALA A 8 -4.75 -17.52 11.07
CA ALA A 8 -3.90 -16.58 11.79
C ALA A 8 -2.72 -16.07 10.94
N GLU A 9 -2.09 -16.94 10.15
CA GLU A 9 -1.06 -16.53 9.18
C GLU A 9 -1.60 -15.55 8.13
N LEU A 10 -2.77 -15.86 7.56
CA LEU A 10 -3.43 -14.98 6.58
C LEU A 10 -3.79 -13.62 7.18
N GLU A 11 -4.25 -13.58 8.43
CA GLU A 11 -4.50 -12.33 9.17
C GLU A 11 -3.21 -11.51 9.33
N GLY A 12 -2.11 -12.17 9.69
CA GLY A 12 -0.79 -11.53 9.78
C GLY A 12 -0.39 -10.89 8.45
N TYR A 13 -0.45 -11.65 7.35
CA TYR A 13 -0.13 -11.12 6.03
C TYR A 13 -1.04 -9.95 5.64
N VAL A 14 -2.36 -10.06 5.81
CA VAL A 14 -3.30 -8.97 5.49
C VAL A 14 -2.92 -7.70 6.26
N ASN A 15 -2.57 -7.81 7.54
CA ASN A 15 -2.13 -6.67 8.33
C ASN A 15 -0.82 -6.07 7.80
N ASP A 16 0.16 -6.89 7.44
CA ASP A 16 1.42 -6.42 6.84
C ASP A 16 1.18 -5.66 5.53
N TRP A 17 0.36 -6.22 4.62
CA TRP A 17 0.02 -5.58 3.35
C TRP A 17 -0.72 -4.25 3.56
N ARG A 18 -1.65 -4.19 4.53
CA ARG A 18 -2.32 -2.93 4.92
C ARG A 18 -1.34 -1.89 5.43
N ASN A 19 -0.40 -2.29 6.28
CA ASN A 19 0.62 -1.40 6.83
C ASN A 19 1.55 -0.87 5.73
N TRP A 20 2.03 -1.74 4.84
CA TRP A 20 2.86 -1.33 3.71
C TRP A 20 2.12 -0.39 2.76
N ARG A 21 0.83 -0.64 2.50
CA ARG A 21 0.00 0.24 1.69
C ARG A 21 -0.15 1.61 2.35
N ALA A 22 -0.43 1.66 3.65
CA ALA A 22 -0.54 2.90 4.39
C ALA A 22 0.76 3.71 4.36
N ASP A 23 1.91 3.05 4.52
CA ASP A 23 3.23 3.67 4.40
C ASP A 23 3.49 4.23 2.99
N ALA A 24 3.15 3.47 1.94
CA ALA A 24 3.28 3.95 0.55
C ALA A 24 2.41 5.19 0.28
N VAL A 25 1.17 5.21 0.79
CA VAL A 25 0.27 6.37 0.69
C VAL A 25 0.83 7.57 1.46
N ALA A 26 1.32 7.36 2.69
CA ALA A 26 1.89 8.43 3.50
C ALA A 26 3.13 9.05 2.82
N LYS A 27 4.00 8.22 2.22
CA LYS A 27 5.16 8.67 1.43
C LYS A 27 4.73 9.44 0.19
N ARG A 28 3.74 8.96 -0.57
CA ARG A 28 3.16 9.69 -1.70
C ARG A 28 2.68 11.08 -1.27
N ASP A 29 1.86 11.14 -0.22
CA ASP A 29 1.25 12.40 0.24
C ASP A 29 2.31 13.39 0.74
N SER A 30 3.32 12.91 1.46
CA SER A 30 4.47 13.74 1.87
C SER A 30 5.24 14.29 0.66
N THR A 31 5.50 13.46 -0.36
CA THR A 31 6.16 13.92 -1.59
C THR A 31 5.31 14.94 -2.36
N LEU A 32 3.99 14.75 -2.42
CA LEU A 32 3.08 15.71 -3.05
C LEU A 32 3.10 17.07 -2.34
N GLN A 33 3.14 17.08 -1.01
CA GLN A 33 3.29 18.34 -0.25
C GLN A 33 4.61 19.05 -0.56
N LEU A 34 5.70 18.31 -0.77
CA LEU A 34 6.98 18.88 -1.17
C LEU A 34 6.93 19.46 -2.60
N ILE A 35 6.24 18.78 -3.52
CA ILE A 35 6.01 19.27 -4.90
C ILE A 35 5.19 20.57 -4.87
N GLU A 36 4.13 20.65 -4.06
CA GLU A 36 3.33 21.86 -3.91
C GLU A 36 4.17 23.04 -3.39
N ARG A 37 5.07 22.80 -2.43
CA ARG A 37 6.00 23.81 -1.94
C ARG A 37 6.98 24.26 -3.03
N ALA A 38 7.54 23.32 -3.78
CA ALA A 38 8.45 23.61 -4.90
C ALA A 38 7.76 24.46 -5.98
N LYS A 39 6.51 24.14 -6.32
CA LYS A 39 5.65 24.95 -7.21
C LYS A 39 5.45 26.36 -6.69
N GLY A 40 5.19 26.51 -5.39
CA GLY A 40 5.03 27.80 -4.73
C GLY A 40 6.30 28.67 -4.76
N SER A 41 7.49 28.06 -4.72
CA SER A 41 8.77 28.76 -4.83
C SER A 41 9.30 28.89 -6.27
N GLY A 42 8.66 28.25 -7.25
CA GLY A 42 9.10 28.21 -8.65
C GLY A 42 10.32 27.30 -8.90
N ASP A 43 10.61 26.37 -8.00
CA ASP A 43 11.76 25.46 -8.09
C ASP A 43 11.44 24.24 -8.97
N LYS A 44 11.48 24.46 -10.29
CA LYS A 44 11.17 23.41 -11.28
C LYS A 44 12.12 22.22 -11.21
N ALA A 45 13.38 22.42 -10.84
CA ALA A 45 14.34 21.32 -10.75
C ALA A 45 13.95 20.36 -9.61
N LEU A 46 13.49 20.90 -8.48
CA LEU A 46 12.97 20.10 -7.39
C LEU A 46 11.66 19.40 -7.76
N GLU A 47 10.75 20.07 -8.48
CA GLU A 47 9.53 19.43 -9.01
C GLU A 47 9.84 18.23 -9.90
N ASP A 48 10.77 18.39 -10.87
CA ASP A 48 11.17 17.34 -11.81
C ASP A 48 11.79 16.12 -11.11
N VAL A 49 12.46 16.33 -9.98
CA VAL A 49 13.06 15.26 -9.17
C VAL A 49 12.03 14.55 -8.28
N LEU A 50 11.04 15.28 -7.75
CA LEU A 50 10.06 14.74 -6.82
C LEU A 50 8.87 14.08 -7.51
N GLN A 51 8.44 14.57 -8.68
CA GLN A 51 7.28 14.04 -9.39
C GLN A 51 7.40 12.53 -9.68
N PRO A 52 8.53 12.02 -10.22
CA PRO A 52 8.69 10.57 -10.43
C PRO A 52 8.67 9.75 -9.14
N GLN A 53 9.05 10.35 -8.00
CA GLN A 53 8.99 9.68 -6.70
C GLN A 53 7.56 9.56 -6.20
N ALA A 54 6.76 10.63 -6.32
CA ALA A 54 5.33 10.59 -6.01
C ALA A 54 4.61 9.53 -6.86
N ASP A 55 4.92 9.47 -8.16
CA ASP A 55 4.32 8.49 -9.08
C ASP A 55 4.70 7.05 -8.70
N ARG A 56 5.95 6.80 -8.28
CA ARG A 56 6.38 5.48 -7.80
C ARG A 56 5.66 5.07 -6.52
N PHE A 57 5.47 5.98 -5.57
CA PHE A 57 4.73 5.67 -4.35
C PHE A 57 3.23 5.45 -4.62
N ASP A 58 2.64 6.20 -5.55
CA ASP A 58 1.27 5.98 -5.98
C ASP A 58 1.09 4.60 -6.63
N GLU A 59 1.99 4.22 -7.53
CA GLU A 59 1.95 2.90 -8.16
C GLU A 59 2.17 1.78 -7.13
N ALA A 60 3.12 1.94 -6.20
CA ALA A 60 3.32 0.99 -5.11
C ALA A 60 2.04 0.84 -4.25
N ALA A 61 1.40 1.94 -3.87
CA ALA A 61 0.16 1.93 -3.10
C ALA A 61 -0.99 1.22 -3.85
N ARG A 62 -1.07 1.37 -5.19
CA ARG A 62 -2.04 0.65 -6.03
C ARG A 62 -1.77 -0.84 -6.07
N GLN A 63 -0.52 -1.26 -6.28
CA GLN A 63 -0.14 -2.68 -6.32
C GLN A 63 -0.37 -3.34 -4.96
N LEU A 64 0.04 -2.69 -3.88
CA LEU A 64 -0.23 -3.13 -2.51
C LEU A 64 -1.75 -3.22 -2.23
N GLY A 65 -2.55 -2.29 -2.76
CA GLY A 65 -4.01 -2.34 -2.68
C GLY A 65 -4.62 -3.57 -3.35
N LYS A 66 -4.13 -3.96 -4.53
CA LYS A 66 -4.55 -5.19 -5.22
C LYS A 66 -4.19 -6.43 -4.41
N CYS A 67 -2.95 -6.51 -3.93
CA CYS A 67 -2.48 -7.62 -3.09
C CYS A 67 -3.28 -7.73 -1.79
N THR A 68 -3.55 -6.61 -1.12
CA THR A 68 -4.36 -6.56 0.11
C THR A 68 -5.76 -7.10 -0.15
N THR A 69 -6.44 -6.60 -1.19
CA THR A 69 -7.80 -7.03 -1.54
C THR A 69 -7.86 -8.53 -1.85
N TYR A 70 -6.88 -9.05 -2.59
CA TYR A 70 -6.78 -10.48 -2.89
C TYR A 70 -6.60 -11.33 -1.63
N MET A 71 -5.73 -10.90 -0.71
CA MET A 71 -5.46 -11.61 0.53
C MET A 71 -6.65 -11.55 1.50
N GLU A 72 -7.35 -10.42 1.58
CA GLU A 72 -8.60 -10.27 2.34
C GLU A 72 -9.66 -11.25 1.83
N SER A 73 -9.84 -11.35 0.51
CA SER A 73 -10.76 -12.32 -0.08
C SER A 73 -10.38 -13.78 0.22
N ARG A 74 -9.08 -14.11 0.28
CA ARG A 74 -8.64 -15.46 0.69
C ARG A 74 -8.91 -15.72 2.16
N LEU A 75 -8.67 -14.72 3.02
CA LEU A 75 -8.94 -14.81 4.44
C LEU A 75 -10.43 -15.01 4.72
N ASP A 76 -11.30 -14.28 4.04
CA ASP A 76 -12.75 -14.40 4.19
C ASP A 76 -13.24 -15.80 3.79
N ARG A 77 -12.74 -16.33 2.67
CA ARG A 77 -13.04 -17.71 2.24
C ARG A 77 -12.52 -18.75 3.25
N ALA A 78 -11.32 -18.57 3.78
CA ALA A 78 -10.75 -19.48 4.77
C ALA A 78 -11.55 -19.46 6.08
N LYS A 79 -12.05 -18.28 6.48
CA LYS A 79 -12.96 -18.12 7.63
C LYS A 79 -14.33 -18.75 7.40
N ALA A 80 -14.81 -18.78 6.15
CA ALA A 80 -16.02 -19.49 5.77
C ALA A 80 -15.84 -21.02 5.71
N GLY A 81 -14.62 -21.53 5.89
CA GLY A 81 -14.31 -22.96 5.86
C GLY A 81 -14.08 -23.51 4.45
N GLU A 82 -13.93 -22.64 3.44
CA GLU A 82 -13.47 -23.06 2.12
C GLU A 82 -12.00 -23.50 2.17
N ASP A 83 -11.60 -24.40 1.28
CA ASP A 83 -10.19 -24.76 1.11
C ASP A 83 -9.52 -23.71 0.20
N VAL A 84 -8.62 -22.88 0.77
CA VAL A 84 -8.09 -21.65 0.14
C VAL A 84 -6.57 -21.54 0.17
#